data_AF-A0A2N6PK12-F1
#
_entry.id   AF-A0A2N6PK12-F1
#
_cell.length_a   1.000
_cell.length_b   1.000
_cell.length_c   1.000
_cell.angle_alpha   90.00
_cell.angle_beta   90.00
_cell.angle_gamma   90.00
#
_symmetry.space_group_name_H-M   'P 1'
#
loop_
_entity.id
_entity.type
_entity.pdbx_description
1 polymer ?
#
loop_
_entity_poly.entity_id
_entity_poly.type
_entity_poly.pdbx_seq_one_letter_code
_entity_poly.pdbx_strand_id
1 'polypeptide(L)'
;MRIDDFFQESPDTGNPWDSQETELNAELLTQLAQGTAHDPNPLETALSLTRLVRAEYESYGTEKAHLRTDEDEARAALKTLRMVLKRRGIVFNPPWRDFSSFQTHWHAEGARGSWQARRDIIEKVFRPIQDQLEEAEEQQYMGELTEGISPHKDLGWTDVDDHIAQLRQRFRSASTAVDYKDVGNRCVGVLEALSAHVYDPAVHCPPGATVPPVDKTDIRIGAYIDHRLPGKSNEELRGLTKKASALSHKMKHSPKADRTTTGIAADAVILLANILRRLEEG
;
A
#
# COMPACT_ATOMS: atom_id res chain seq x y z
N MET A 1 6.94 5.86 -11.00
CA MET A 1 7.38 6.29 -12.35
C MET A 1 6.44 5.70 -13.40
N ARG A 2 6.12 6.46 -14.45
CA ARG A 2 5.38 6.00 -15.63
C ARG A 2 6.35 5.39 -16.65
N ILE A 3 5.80 4.69 -17.65
CA ILE A 3 6.61 4.02 -18.67
C ILE A 3 7.49 5.02 -19.43
N ASP A 4 6.96 6.19 -19.77
CA ASP A 4 7.72 7.19 -20.55
C ASP A 4 8.86 7.83 -19.75
N ASP A 5 8.80 7.79 -18.41
CA ASP A 5 9.88 8.29 -17.55
C ASP A 5 11.16 7.41 -17.66
N PHE A 6 11.07 6.20 -18.21
CA PHE A 6 12.22 5.34 -18.46
C PHE A 6 13.00 5.72 -19.73
N PHE A 7 12.45 6.62 -20.54
CA PHE A 7 13.04 7.04 -21.80
C PHE A 7 13.57 8.47 -21.69
N GLN A 8 14.58 8.76 -22.51
CA GLN A 8 15.12 10.10 -22.70
C GLN A 8 15.21 10.39 -24.21
N GLU A 9 15.26 11.67 -24.56
CA GLU A 9 15.58 12.05 -25.94
C GLU A 9 17.03 11.65 -26.24
N SER A 10 17.24 11.03 -27.40
CA SER A 10 18.59 10.76 -27.89
C SER A 10 19.34 12.08 -28.10
N PRO A 11 20.67 12.09 -27.90
CA PRO A 11 21.49 13.30 -28.06
C PRO A 11 21.31 13.92 -29.46
N ASP A 12 21.15 15.25 -29.53
CA ASP A 12 21.04 15.96 -30.81
C ASP A 12 22.31 15.71 -31.65
N THR A 13 22.14 15.04 -32.79
CA THR A 13 23.21 14.75 -33.74
C THR A 13 23.58 15.99 -34.56
N GLY A 14 22.83 17.09 -34.46
CA GLY A 14 22.99 18.31 -35.25
C GLY A 14 22.52 18.15 -36.70
N ASN A 15 21.89 17.03 -37.05
CA ASN A 15 21.37 16.74 -38.38
C ASN A 15 19.87 17.11 -38.46
N PRO A 16 19.47 18.12 -39.26
CA PRO A 16 18.08 18.57 -39.36
C PRO A 16 17.09 17.55 -39.94
N TRP A 17 17.58 16.41 -40.42
CA TRP A 17 16.79 15.33 -41.00
C TRP A 17 16.68 14.10 -40.08
N ASP A 18 17.39 14.08 -38.96
CA ASP A 18 17.19 13.06 -37.93
C ASP A 18 16.00 13.46 -37.07
N SER A 19 14.98 12.61 -37.01
CA SER A 19 13.96 12.71 -35.97
C SER A 19 14.62 12.42 -34.62
N GLN A 20 14.35 13.24 -33.60
CA GLN A 20 14.72 12.88 -32.23
C GLN A 20 14.03 11.57 -31.86
N GLU A 21 14.81 10.49 -31.79
CA GLU A 21 14.36 9.21 -31.27
C GLU A 21 14.43 9.24 -29.74
N THR A 22 13.63 8.39 -29.09
CA THR A 22 13.69 8.18 -27.64
C THR A 22 14.40 6.88 -27.36
N GLU A 23 15.39 6.91 -26.48
CA GLU A 23 16.15 5.74 -26.03
C GLU A 23 15.89 5.47 -24.55
N LEU A 24 16.18 4.26 -24.07
CA LEU A 24 16.13 3.98 -22.64
C LEU A 24 17.20 4.77 -21.89
N ASN A 25 16.79 5.42 -20.80
CA ASN A 25 17.71 6.15 -19.93
C ASN A 25 18.59 5.15 -19.15
N ALA A 26 19.76 4.84 -19.71
CA ALA A 26 20.70 3.88 -19.15
C ALA A 26 21.20 4.27 -17.75
N GLU A 27 21.34 5.57 -17.47
CA GLU A 27 21.72 6.07 -16.15
C GLU A 27 20.63 5.76 -15.13
N LEU A 28 19.37 6.10 -15.43
CA LEU A 28 18.22 5.81 -14.57
C LEU A 28 18.09 4.31 -14.33
N LEU A 29 18.19 3.47 -15.36
CA LEU A 29 18.13 2.02 -15.19
C LEU A 29 19.25 1.50 -14.29
N THR A 30 20.45 2.08 -14.37
CA THR A 30 21.58 1.73 -13.51
C THR A 30 21.31 2.14 -12.06
N GLN A 31 20.84 3.37 -11.84
CA GLN A 31 20.48 3.86 -10.51
C GLN A 31 19.34 3.03 -9.89
N LEU A 32 18.32 2.69 -10.68
CA LEU A 32 17.26 1.77 -10.28
C LEU A 32 17.84 0.40 -9.94
N ALA A 33 18.68 -0.19 -10.78
CA ALA A 33 19.27 -1.50 -10.51
C ALA A 33 20.14 -1.51 -9.24
N GLN A 34 20.82 -0.41 -8.91
CA GLN A 34 21.63 -0.25 -7.71
C GLN A 34 20.82 0.13 -6.46
N GLY A 35 19.61 0.68 -6.65
CA GLY A 35 18.77 1.18 -5.55
C GLY A 35 19.19 2.58 -5.07
N THR A 36 19.85 3.35 -5.92
CA THR A 36 20.33 4.71 -5.64
C THR A 36 19.44 5.80 -6.26
N ALA A 37 18.51 5.43 -7.14
CA ALA A 37 17.54 6.35 -7.72
C ALA A 37 16.62 6.94 -6.64
N HIS A 38 16.32 8.24 -6.74
CA HIS A 38 15.26 8.84 -5.93
C HIS A 38 13.90 8.41 -6.47
N ASP A 39 13.25 7.46 -5.78
CA ASP A 39 11.98 6.90 -6.20
C ASP A 39 10.95 7.03 -5.06
N PRO A 40 10.04 8.02 -5.14
CA PRO A 40 9.00 8.22 -4.12
C PRO A 40 7.93 7.12 -4.14
N ASN A 41 7.84 6.33 -5.21
CA ASN A 41 6.90 5.21 -5.31
C ASN A 41 7.54 3.97 -5.96
N PRO A 42 8.39 3.23 -5.22
CA PRO A 42 9.10 2.07 -5.74
C PRO A 42 8.21 0.90 -6.18
N LEU A 43 6.93 0.90 -5.81
CA LEU A 43 5.99 -0.14 -6.21
C LEU A 43 5.45 0.15 -7.60
N GLU A 44 4.98 1.38 -7.82
CA GLU A 44 4.56 1.86 -9.13
C GLU A 44 5.69 1.76 -10.16
N THR A 45 6.93 2.07 -9.76
CA THR A 45 8.09 1.89 -10.63
C THR A 45 8.32 0.43 -11.02
N ALA A 46 8.17 -0.51 -10.07
CA ALA A 46 8.27 -1.95 -10.36
C ALA A 46 7.15 -2.43 -11.31
N LEU A 47 5.92 -1.95 -11.11
CA LEU A 47 4.77 -2.24 -11.99
C LEU A 47 4.99 -1.70 -13.40
N SER A 48 5.36 -0.43 -13.54
CA SER A 48 5.63 0.21 -14.83
C SER A 48 6.78 -0.47 -15.56
N LEU A 49 7.87 -0.79 -14.87
CA LEU A 49 9.00 -1.51 -15.47
C LEU A 49 8.61 -2.93 -15.90
N THR A 50 7.79 -3.63 -15.11
CA THR A 50 7.24 -4.95 -15.49
C THR A 50 6.39 -4.86 -16.75
N ARG A 51 5.51 -3.86 -16.84
CA ARG A 51 4.66 -3.61 -18.01
C ARG A 51 5.49 -3.31 -19.26
N LEU A 52 6.49 -2.44 -19.13
CA LEU A 52 7.43 -2.11 -20.21
C LEU A 52 8.13 -3.38 -20.72
N VAL A 53 8.83 -4.10 -19.84
CA VAL A 53 9.61 -5.28 -20.25
C VAL A 53 8.70 -6.35 -20.86
N ARG A 54 7.53 -6.62 -20.27
CA ARG A 54 6.57 -7.58 -20.85
C ARG A 54 6.15 -7.17 -22.27
N ALA A 55 5.80 -5.90 -22.47
CA ALA A 55 5.37 -5.37 -23.75
C ALA A 55 6.47 -5.49 -24.81
N GLU A 56 7.72 -5.14 -24.49
CA GLU A 56 8.85 -5.24 -25.41
C GLU A 56 9.09 -6.69 -25.87
N TYR A 57 9.09 -7.66 -24.95
CA TYR A 57 9.24 -9.08 -25.32
C TYR A 57 8.05 -9.60 -26.13
N GLU A 58 6.82 -9.13 -25.86
CA GLU A 58 5.64 -9.48 -26.66
C GLU A 58 5.72 -8.91 -28.08
N SER A 59 6.07 -7.63 -28.23
CA SER A 59 6.32 -6.98 -29.51
C SER A 59 7.42 -7.70 -30.29
N TYR A 60 8.54 -8.03 -29.65
CA TYR A 60 9.62 -8.80 -30.29
C TYR A 60 9.14 -10.16 -30.81
N GLY A 61 8.29 -10.83 -30.05
CA GLY A 61 7.70 -12.12 -30.41
C GLY A 61 6.57 -12.05 -31.44
N THR A 62 5.97 -10.90 -31.69
CA THR A 62 4.77 -10.77 -32.54
C THR A 62 4.98 -9.73 -33.63
N GLU A 63 4.91 -8.45 -33.27
CA GLU A 63 5.03 -7.29 -34.16
C GLU A 63 6.18 -6.38 -33.74
N LYS A 64 7.35 -6.61 -34.36
CA LYS A 64 8.59 -5.88 -34.04
C LYS A 64 8.52 -4.37 -34.30
N ALA A 65 7.56 -3.90 -35.11
CA ALA A 65 7.37 -2.49 -35.40
C ALA A 65 6.94 -1.67 -34.18
N HIS A 66 6.45 -2.32 -33.11
CA HIS A 66 6.08 -1.68 -31.85
C HIS A 66 7.18 -1.71 -30.79
N LEU A 67 8.39 -2.19 -31.13
CA LEU A 67 9.51 -2.14 -30.21
C LEU A 67 9.93 -0.69 -29.96
N ARG A 68 10.10 -0.36 -28.69
CA ARG A 68 10.70 0.89 -28.24
C ARG A 68 12.17 0.71 -27.86
N THR A 69 12.65 -0.54 -27.84
CA THR A 69 13.97 -0.90 -27.35
C THR A 69 14.73 -1.78 -28.33
N ASP A 70 16.04 -1.64 -28.34
CA ASP A 70 16.95 -2.57 -29.01
C ASP A 70 17.32 -3.79 -28.11
N GLU A 71 18.19 -4.66 -28.62
CA GLU A 71 18.65 -5.88 -27.92
C GLU A 71 19.37 -5.57 -26.59
N ASP A 72 20.24 -4.56 -26.56
CA ASP A 72 21.03 -4.22 -25.39
C ASP A 72 20.20 -3.43 -24.36
N GLU A 73 19.31 -2.57 -24.83
CA GLU A 73 18.30 -1.89 -24.03
C GLU A 73 17.33 -2.87 -23.37
N ALA A 74 16.80 -3.84 -24.11
CA ALA A 74 15.92 -4.88 -23.57
C ALA A 74 16.63 -5.77 -22.55
N ARG A 75 17.91 -6.07 -22.78
CA ARG A 75 18.76 -6.78 -21.81
C ARG A 75 18.95 -5.96 -20.53
N ALA A 76 19.23 -4.67 -20.66
CA ALA A 76 19.39 -3.76 -19.53
C ALA A 76 18.09 -3.64 -18.73
N ALA A 77 16.96 -3.39 -19.39
CA ALA A 77 15.65 -3.30 -18.76
C ALA A 77 15.27 -4.59 -18.02
N LEU A 78 15.50 -5.75 -18.64
CA LEU A 78 15.23 -7.05 -18.00
C LEU A 78 16.11 -7.27 -16.76
N LYS A 79 17.40 -6.92 -16.84
CA LYS A 79 18.31 -7.01 -15.70
C LYS A 79 17.88 -6.07 -14.57
N THR A 80 17.50 -4.84 -14.89
CA THR A 80 17.00 -3.86 -13.91
C THR A 80 15.73 -4.36 -13.23
N LEU A 81 14.78 -4.90 -14.01
CA LEU A 81 13.56 -5.48 -13.47
C LEU A 81 13.86 -6.59 -12.46
N ARG A 82 14.78 -7.51 -12.78
CA ARG A 82 15.21 -8.57 -11.85
C ARG A 82 15.77 -8.01 -10.55
N MET A 83 16.56 -6.94 -10.59
CA MET A 83 17.14 -6.33 -9.39
C MET A 83 16.09 -5.59 -8.55
N VAL A 84 15.16 -4.88 -9.20
CA VAL A 84 14.04 -4.18 -8.56
C VAL A 84 13.13 -5.18 -7.83
N LEU A 85 12.75 -6.28 -8.48
CA LEU A 85 11.93 -7.33 -7.88
C LEU A 85 12.65 -8.07 -6.75
N LYS A 86 13.94 -8.37 -6.93
CA LYS A 86 14.74 -9.06 -5.90
C LYS A 86 14.81 -8.29 -4.58
N ARG A 87 14.92 -6.95 -4.63
CA ARG A 87 14.90 -6.12 -3.41
C ARG A 87 13.56 -6.18 -2.66
N ARG A 88 12.48 -6.51 -3.35
CA ARG A 88 11.14 -6.73 -2.78
C ARG A 88 10.92 -8.20 -2.36
N GLY A 89 11.94 -9.06 -2.46
CA GLY A 89 11.81 -10.49 -2.17
C GLY A 89 11.11 -11.30 -3.27
N ILE A 90 10.77 -10.68 -4.41
CA ILE A 90 10.11 -11.36 -5.53
C ILE A 90 11.16 -12.01 -6.43
N VAL A 91 11.06 -13.32 -6.62
CA VAL A 91 11.96 -14.07 -7.50
C VAL A 91 11.46 -13.98 -8.94
N PHE A 92 12.27 -13.37 -9.80
CA PHE A 92 12.02 -13.31 -11.25
C PHE A 92 13.22 -13.86 -12.02
N ASN A 93 13.03 -15.00 -12.67
CA ASN A 93 14.08 -15.72 -13.37
C ASN A 93 13.58 -16.29 -14.71
N PRO A 94 13.32 -15.42 -15.70
CA PRO A 94 12.96 -15.88 -17.04
C PRO A 94 14.08 -16.76 -17.64
N PRO A 95 13.74 -17.73 -18.50
CA PRO A 95 14.73 -18.61 -19.15
C PRO A 95 15.53 -17.93 -20.27
N TRP A 96 15.37 -16.62 -20.46
CA TRP A 96 16.10 -15.79 -21.41
C TRP A 96 16.68 -14.55 -20.72
N ARG A 97 17.60 -13.87 -21.41
CA ARG A 97 18.32 -12.69 -20.90
C ARG A 97 18.20 -11.47 -21.80
N ASP A 98 17.78 -11.69 -23.03
CA ASP A 98 17.67 -10.72 -24.12
C ASP A 98 16.72 -11.28 -25.18
N PHE A 99 16.47 -10.51 -26.24
CA PHE A 99 15.61 -10.89 -27.34
C PHE A 99 16.12 -12.13 -28.09
N SER A 100 17.42 -12.24 -28.39
CA SER A 100 17.98 -13.38 -29.11
C SER A 100 17.83 -14.70 -28.33
N SER A 101 18.07 -14.68 -27.02
CA SER A 101 17.86 -15.86 -26.16
C SER A 101 16.38 -16.17 -25.95
N PHE A 102 15.49 -15.16 -25.94
CA PHE A 102 14.05 -15.38 -25.94
C PHE A 102 13.58 -16.06 -27.24
N GLN A 103 14.09 -15.63 -28.40
CA GLN A 103 13.82 -16.29 -29.67
C GLN A 103 14.26 -17.76 -29.66
N THR A 104 15.46 -18.02 -29.16
CA THR A 104 15.98 -19.39 -29.02
C THR A 104 15.06 -20.23 -28.13
N HIS A 105 14.63 -19.67 -26.99
CA HIS A 105 13.75 -20.34 -26.05
C HIS A 105 12.37 -20.65 -26.66
N TRP A 106 11.71 -19.70 -27.30
CA TRP A 106 10.39 -19.96 -27.90
C TRP A 106 10.47 -20.99 -29.04
N HIS A 107 11.61 -21.09 -29.72
CA HIS A 107 11.79 -22.08 -30.79
C HIS A 107 11.88 -23.48 -30.20
N ALA A 108 12.59 -23.63 -29.07
CA ALA A 108 12.67 -24.89 -28.33
C ALA A 108 11.30 -25.33 -27.76
N GLU A 109 10.46 -24.37 -27.35
CA GLU A 109 9.08 -24.59 -26.89
C GLU A 109 8.08 -24.82 -28.06
N GLY A 110 8.55 -24.91 -29.31
CA GLY A 110 7.68 -25.19 -30.46
C GLY A 110 6.81 -24.02 -30.93
N ALA A 111 7.02 -22.80 -30.44
CA ALA A 111 6.23 -21.61 -30.78
C ALA A 111 6.64 -20.96 -32.13
N ARG A 112 7.19 -21.74 -33.07
CA ARG A 112 7.57 -21.26 -34.40
C ARG A 112 6.30 -21.05 -35.24
N GLY A 113 6.05 -19.81 -35.67
CA GLY A 113 4.90 -19.48 -36.52
C GLY A 113 3.57 -19.27 -35.79
N SER A 114 3.54 -19.32 -34.45
CA SER A 114 2.36 -19.03 -33.65
C SER A 114 2.62 -17.85 -32.72
N TRP A 115 1.99 -16.71 -33.00
CA TRP A 115 2.04 -15.54 -32.11
C TRP A 115 1.38 -15.82 -30.76
N GLN A 116 0.29 -16.58 -30.75
CA GLN A 116 -0.39 -16.96 -29.51
C GLN A 116 0.53 -17.77 -28.59
N ALA A 117 1.23 -18.78 -29.12
CA ALA A 117 2.14 -19.59 -28.31
C ALA A 117 3.28 -18.76 -27.69
N ARG A 118 3.75 -17.70 -28.38
CA ARG A 118 4.77 -16.78 -27.83
C ARG A 118 4.20 -15.91 -26.72
N ARG A 119 2.97 -15.42 -26.87
CA ARG A 119 2.24 -14.72 -25.80
C ARG A 119 2.03 -15.61 -24.59
N ASP A 120 1.69 -16.88 -24.78
CA ASP A 120 1.49 -17.83 -23.68
C ASP A 120 2.79 -18.08 -22.90
N ILE A 121 3.95 -18.14 -23.58
CA ILE A 121 5.27 -18.23 -22.93
C ILE A 121 5.55 -17.00 -22.06
N ILE A 122 5.29 -15.80 -22.60
CA ILE A 122 5.47 -14.54 -21.86
C ILE A 122 4.52 -14.50 -20.66
N GLU A 123 3.25 -14.82 -20.87
CA GLU A 123 2.22 -14.82 -19.83
C GLU A 123 2.61 -15.75 -18.68
N LYS A 124 3.03 -16.98 -18.99
CA LYS A 124 3.49 -17.95 -17.99
C LYS A 124 4.63 -17.44 -17.10
N VAL A 125 5.49 -16.58 -17.65
CA VAL A 125 6.67 -16.05 -16.95
C VAL A 125 6.37 -14.75 -16.20
N PHE A 126 5.54 -13.86 -16.76
CA PHE A 126 5.25 -12.56 -16.18
C PHE A 126 4.04 -12.55 -15.25
N ARG A 127 3.02 -13.39 -15.48
CA ARG A 127 1.80 -13.38 -14.66
C ARG A 127 2.07 -13.52 -13.15
N PRO A 128 2.93 -14.45 -12.68
CA PRO A 128 3.16 -14.62 -11.24
C PRO A 128 3.76 -13.38 -10.55
N ILE A 129 4.57 -12.59 -11.26
CA ILE A 129 5.14 -11.36 -10.70
C ILE A 129 4.17 -10.19 -10.82
N GLN A 130 3.32 -10.17 -11.85
CA GLN A 130 2.24 -9.20 -11.97
C GLN A 130 1.22 -9.39 -10.84
N ASP A 131 0.79 -10.63 -10.57
CA ASP A 131 -0.12 -10.94 -9.46
C ASP A 131 0.43 -10.45 -8.12
N GLN A 132 1.70 -10.73 -7.82
CA GLN A 132 2.34 -10.29 -6.58
C GLN A 132 2.47 -8.76 -6.47
N LEU A 133 2.74 -8.07 -7.57
CA LEU A 133 2.82 -6.61 -7.58
C LEU A 133 1.45 -5.95 -7.50
N GLU A 134 0.44 -6.52 -8.15
CA GLU A 134 -0.97 -6.09 -8.07
C GLU A 134 -1.49 -6.28 -6.64
N GLU A 135 -1.24 -7.43 -6.01
CA GLU A 135 -1.60 -7.66 -4.61
C GLU A 135 -0.87 -6.69 -3.66
N ALA A 136 0.42 -6.41 -3.89
CA ALA A 136 1.15 -5.43 -3.11
C ALA A 136 0.61 -4.01 -3.31
N GLU A 137 0.12 -3.68 -4.51
CA GLU A 137 -0.47 -2.36 -4.82
C GLU A 137 -1.82 -2.22 -4.13
N GLU A 138 -2.64 -3.28 -4.16
CA GLU A 138 -3.86 -3.36 -3.39
C GLU A 138 -3.59 -3.24 -1.90
N GLN A 139 -2.59 -3.92 -1.34
CA GLN A 139 -2.21 -3.82 0.06
C GLN A 139 -1.72 -2.42 0.43
N GLN A 140 -0.87 -1.78 -0.38
CA GLN A 140 -0.43 -0.40 -0.16
C GLN A 140 -1.62 0.57 -0.22
N TYR A 141 -2.59 0.31 -1.10
CA TYR A 141 -3.83 1.07 -1.20
C TYR A 141 -4.78 0.83 -0.01
N MET A 142 -4.76 -0.37 0.57
CA MET A 142 -5.53 -0.73 1.77
C MET A 142 -4.87 -0.21 3.07
N GLY A 143 -3.55 -0.11 3.08
CA GLY A 143 -2.69 0.24 4.21
C GLY A 143 -2.35 1.74 4.35
N GLU A 144 -3.26 2.66 4.01
CA GLU A 144 -3.05 4.11 4.23
C GLU A 144 -3.06 4.50 5.72
N LEU A 145 -3.71 3.69 6.55
CA LEU A 145 -3.79 3.84 7.99
C LEU A 145 -3.12 2.65 8.66
N THR A 146 -2.58 2.87 9.86
CA THR A 146 -1.80 1.91 10.63
C THR A 146 -2.50 0.55 10.73
N GLU A 147 -1.78 -0.53 10.44
CA GLU A 147 -2.24 -1.88 10.75
C GLU A 147 -1.73 -2.29 12.14
N GLY A 148 -2.59 -2.94 12.92
CA GLY A 148 -2.18 -3.43 14.23
C GLY A 148 -1.12 -4.51 14.10
N ILE A 149 -0.06 -4.45 14.92
CA ILE A 149 0.83 -5.61 15.07
C ILE A 149 0.00 -6.67 15.78
N SER A 150 -0.48 -7.68 15.07
CA SER A 150 -1.33 -8.76 15.62
C SER A 150 -1.17 -10.02 14.78
N PRO A 151 -1.25 -11.23 15.36
CA PRO A 151 -1.38 -12.45 14.58
C PRO A 151 -2.73 -12.54 13.84
N HIS A 152 -3.71 -11.73 14.25
CA HIS A 152 -5.03 -11.66 13.63
C HIS A 152 -5.14 -10.44 12.70
N LYS A 153 -5.71 -10.67 11.51
CA LYS A 153 -5.96 -9.61 10.52
C LYS A 153 -7.05 -8.63 11.00
N ASP A 154 -7.98 -9.11 11.80
CA ASP A 154 -9.09 -8.36 12.41
C ASP A 154 -9.06 -8.52 13.95
N LEU A 155 -9.76 -7.66 14.70
CA LEU A 155 -9.80 -7.74 16.17
C LEU A 155 -10.67 -8.90 16.65
N GLY A 156 -11.58 -9.41 15.82
CA GLY A 156 -12.59 -10.40 16.18
C GLY A 156 -13.80 -9.78 16.91
N TRP A 157 -13.87 -8.45 16.93
CA TRP A 157 -14.96 -7.68 17.51
C TRP A 157 -15.77 -7.10 16.36
N THR A 158 -16.74 -7.86 15.86
CA THR A 158 -17.44 -7.59 14.58
C THR A 158 -17.87 -6.13 14.42
N ASP A 159 -18.55 -5.55 15.42
CA ASP A 159 -19.00 -4.16 15.35
C ASP A 159 -17.84 -3.16 15.30
N VAL A 160 -16.74 -3.41 16.01
CA VAL A 160 -15.54 -2.55 16.01
C VAL A 160 -14.82 -2.69 14.67
N ASP A 161 -14.67 -3.91 14.17
CA ASP A 161 -14.04 -4.21 12.89
C ASP A 161 -14.81 -3.55 11.73
N ASP A 162 -16.15 -3.57 11.75
CA ASP A 162 -16.99 -2.88 10.77
C ASP A 162 -16.77 -1.35 10.79
N HIS A 163 -16.65 -0.75 11.97
CA HIS A 163 -16.37 0.69 12.08
C HIS A 163 -14.95 1.04 11.61
N ILE A 164 -13.95 0.18 11.88
CA ILE A 164 -12.59 0.36 11.39
C ILE A 164 -12.55 0.23 9.86
N ALA A 165 -13.27 -0.74 9.28
CA ALA A 165 -13.39 -0.90 7.84
C ALA A 165 -14.01 0.33 7.17
N GLN A 166 -15.10 0.87 7.74
CA GLN A 166 -15.72 2.11 7.27
C GLN A 166 -14.80 3.33 7.41
N LEU A 167 -14.03 3.41 8.50
CA LEU A 167 -13.04 4.47 8.72
C LEU A 167 -11.97 4.44 7.63
N ARG A 168 -11.36 3.26 7.38
CA ARG A 168 -10.37 3.06 6.32
C ARG A 168 -10.94 3.39 4.95
N GLN A 169 -12.13 2.90 4.63
CA GLN A 169 -12.80 3.20 3.36
C GLN A 169 -13.01 4.70 3.18
N ARG A 170 -13.46 5.41 4.23
CA ARG A 170 -13.70 6.84 4.11
C ARG A 170 -12.41 7.62 3.91
N PHE A 171 -11.36 7.31 4.67
CA PHE A 171 -10.07 8.00 4.57
C PHE A 171 -9.42 7.85 3.20
N ARG A 172 -9.50 6.65 2.60
CA ARG A 172 -9.00 6.39 1.24
C ARG A 172 -9.60 7.31 0.18
N SER A 173 -10.91 7.54 0.25
CA SER A 173 -11.62 8.41 -0.69
C SER A 173 -11.54 9.91 -0.36
N ALA A 174 -11.04 10.27 0.82
CA ALA A 174 -11.12 11.63 1.32
C ALA A 174 -10.13 12.55 0.61
N SER A 175 -10.65 13.63 0.02
CA SER A 175 -9.84 14.61 -0.72
C SER A 175 -10.17 16.05 -0.34
N THR A 176 -11.30 16.29 0.32
CA THR A 176 -11.78 17.62 0.72
C THR A 176 -11.85 17.78 2.24
N ALA A 177 -11.88 19.02 2.73
CA ALA A 177 -12.07 19.31 4.15
C ALA A 177 -13.38 18.75 4.72
N VAL A 178 -14.43 18.61 3.89
CA VAL A 178 -15.69 17.95 4.28
C VAL A 178 -15.45 16.46 4.45
N ASP A 179 -14.77 15.81 3.51
CA ASP A 179 -14.45 14.39 3.62
C ASP A 179 -13.62 14.09 4.86
N TYR A 180 -12.63 14.94 5.18
CA TYR A 180 -11.80 14.78 6.36
C TYR A 180 -12.58 14.93 7.68
N LYS A 181 -13.60 15.81 7.72
CA LYS A 181 -14.54 15.85 8.87
C LYS A 181 -15.35 14.56 8.99
N ASP A 182 -15.79 14.00 7.86
CA ASP A 182 -16.50 12.71 7.87
C ASP A 182 -15.62 11.58 8.37
N VAL A 183 -14.33 11.56 8.03
CA VAL A 183 -13.37 10.63 8.62
C VAL A 183 -13.30 10.82 10.14
N GLY A 184 -13.24 12.07 10.62
CA GLY A 184 -13.33 12.37 12.05
C GLY A 184 -14.60 11.84 12.73
N ASN A 185 -15.74 11.87 12.03
CA ASN A 185 -16.98 11.25 12.51
C ASN A 185 -16.84 9.71 12.60
N ARG A 186 -16.19 9.07 11.62
CA ARG A 186 -15.92 7.62 11.66
C ARG A 186 -14.98 7.24 12.82
N CYS A 187 -13.99 8.08 13.15
CA CYS A 187 -13.15 7.87 14.33
C CYS A 187 -13.98 7.83 15.62
N VAL A 188 -14.98 8.73 15.76
CA VAL A 188 -15.90 8.71 16.91
C VAL A 188 -16.76 7.44 16.90
N GLY A 189 -17.23 6.99 15.73
CA GLY A 189 -17.94 5.72 15.62
C GLY A 189 -17.13 4.52 16.12
N VAL A 190 -15.83 4.43 15.78
CA VAL A 190 -14.95 3.38 16.33
C VAL A 190 -14.83 3.50 17.86
N LEU A 191 -14.65 4.71 18.39
CA LEU A 191 -14.58 4.93 19.85
C LEU A 191 -15.88 4.54 20.57
N GLU A 192 -17.04 4.81 19.98
CA GLU A 192 -18.34 4.42 20.50
C GLU A 192 -18.53 2.90 20.47
N ALA A 193 -18.12 2.23 19.38
CA ALA A 193 -18.13 0.77 19.30
C ALA A 193 -17.21 0.14 20.35
N LEU A 194 -15.99 0.66 20.53
CA LEU A 194 -15.08 0.23 21.60
C LEU A 194 -15.69 0.45 22.98
N SER A 195 -16.24 1.64 23.22
CA SER A 195 -16.93 2.02 24.46
C SER A 195 -18.07 1.05 24.80
N ALA A 196 -18.88 0.67 23.81
CA ALA A 196 -19.95 -0.31 23.96
C ALA A 196 -19.42 -1.71 24.27
N HIS A 197 -18.33 -2.11 23.61
CA HIS A 197 -17.77 -3.45 23.73
C HIS A 197 -17.06 -3.69 25.08
N VAL A 198 -16.16 -2.80 25.49
CA VAL A 198 -15.29 -3.06 26.66
C VAL A 198 -15.90 -2.66 28.00
N TYR A 199 -16.93 -1.79 28.02
CA TYR A 199 -17.50 -1.31 29.26
C TYR A 199 -18.62 -2.21 29.78
N ASP A 200 -18.29 -2.98 30.82
CA ASP A 200 -19.26 -3.65 31.69
C ASP A 200 -19.75 -2.73 32.84
N PRO A 201 -21.04 -2.36 32.91
CA PRO A 201 -21.59 -1.56 34.01
C PRO A 201 -21.47 -2.21 35.39
N ALA A 202 -21.48 -3.53 35.49
CA ALA A 202 -21.37 -4.24 36.77
C ALA A 202 -19.96 -4.13 37.37
N VAL A 203 -18.95 -3.93 36.53
CA VAL A 203 -17.54 -3.87 36.93
C VAL A 203 -17.05 -2.42 36.99
N HIS A 204 -17.41 -1.61 35.99
CA HIS A 204 -16.81 -0.29 35.78
C HIS A 204 -17.66 0.87 36.29
N CYS A 205 -18.93 0.66 36.65
CA CYS A 205 -19.77 1.71 37.21
C CYS A 205 -19.63 1.75 38.74
N PRO A 206 -19.25 2.89 39.35
CA PRO A 206 -19.20 2.99 40.80
C PRO A 206 -20.56 2.72 41.45
N PRO A 207 -20.61 2.06 42.63
CA PRO A 207 -21.86 1.80 43.33
C PRO A 207 -22.68 3.07 43.56
N GLY A 208 -23.94 3.07 43.11
CA GLY A 208 -24.85 4.21 43.23
C GLY A 208 -24.67 5.33 42.20
N ALA A 209 -23.73 5.19 41.26
CA ALA A 209 -23.59 6.12 40.14
C ALA A 209 -24.50 5.75 38.96
N THR A 210 -24.83 6.75 38.14
CA THR A 210 -25.53 6.52 36.87
C THR A 210 -24.56 6.00 35.82
N VAL A 211 -24.98 4.98 35.07
CA VAL A 211 -24.20 4.44 33.95
C VAL A 211 -23.96 5.54 32.90
N PRO A 212 -22.70 5.85 32.54
CA PRO A 212 -22.41 6.84 31.52
C PRO A 212 -22.92 6.38 30.14
N PRO A 213 -23.46 7.29 29.31
CA PRO A 213 -23.87 6.97 27.95
C PRO A 213 -22.69 6.51 27.07
N VAL A 214 -22.99 5.83 25.96
CA VAL A 214 -21.98 5.23 25.05
C VAL A 214 -21.02 6.27 24.47
N ASP A 215 -21.54 7.46 24.16
CA ASP A 215 -20.79 8.58 23.59
C ASP A 215 -19.78 9.22 24.55
N LYS A 216 -19.81 8.86 25.85
CA LYS A 216 -18.79 9.21 26.85
C LYS A 216 -17.62 8.25 26.78
N THR A 217 -17.00 8.19 25.61
CA THR A 217 -15.96 7.22 25.24
C THR A 217 -14.72 7.32 26.13
N ASP A 218 -14.29 8.54 26.48
CA ASP A 218 -13.16 8.79 27.38
C ASP A 218 -13.42 8.27 28.81
N ILE A 219 -14.67 8.36 29.28
CA ILE A 219 -15.09 7.85 30.59
C ILE A 219 -15.19 6.32 30.56
N ARG A 220 -15.90 5.75 29.58
CA ARG A 220 -16.16 4.30 29.51
C ARG A 220 -14.89 3.50 29.23
N ILE A 221 -14.12 3.88 28.21
CA ILE A 221 -12.86 3.20 27.90
C ILE A 221 -11.83 3.46 29.02
N GLY A 222 -11.82 4.67 29.59
CA GLY A 222 -10.96 5.01 30.73
C GLY A 222 -11.20 4.08 31.93
N ALA A 223 -12.47 3.86 32.29
CA ALA A 223 -12.84 2.98 33.40
C ALA A 223 -12.44 1.51 33.17
N TYR A 224 -12.56 1.02 31.93
CA TYR A 224 -12.06 -0.31 31.57
C TYR A 224 -10.55 -0.43 31.76
N ILE A 225 -9.78 0.57 31.28
CA ILE A 225 -8.32 0.58 31.45
C ILE A 225 -7.94 0.72 32.92
N ASP A 226 -8.62 1.57 33.70
CA ASP A 226 -8.39 1.72 35.13
C ASP A 226 -8.54 0.37 35.87
N HIS A 227 -9.54 -0.42 35.47
CA HIS A 227 -9.79 -1.74 36.03
C HIS A 227 -8.73 -2.77 35.61
N ARG A 228 -8.36 -2.82 34.32
CA ARG A 228 -7.39 -3.78 33.78
C ARG A 228 -5.94 -3.46 34.16
N LEU A 229 -5.61 -2.17 34.29
CA LEU A 229 -4.27 -1.66 34.50
C LEU A 229 -4.21 -0.67 35.69
N PRO A 230 -4.40 -1.16 36.93
CA PRO A 230 -4.40 -0.31 38.10
C PRO A 230 -3.01 0.28 38.40
N GLY A 231 -2.96 1.35 39.19
CA GLY A 231 -1.71 1.91 39.72
C GLY A 231 -1.06 3.00 38.87
N LYS A 232 -0.02 3.62 39.44
CA LYS A 232 0.68 4.79 38.83
C LYS A 232 1.54 4.41 37.62
N SER A 233 2.06 3.18 37.57
CA SER A 233 2.87 2.70 36.44
C SER A 233 2.13 2.68 35.10
N ASN A 234 0.80 2.71 35.13
CA ASN A 234 -0.07 2.65 33.94
C ASN A 234 -0.66 4.02 33.55
N GLU A 235 -0.17 5.12 34.13
CA GLU A 235 -0.71 6.47 33.90
C GLU A 235 -0.63 6.91 32.43
N GLU A 236 0.47 6.61 31.75
CA GLU A 236 0.66 6.96 30.35
C GLU A 236 -0.37 6.30 29.42
N LEU A 237 -0.71 5.03 29.66
CA LEU A 237 -1.72 4.32 28.87
C LEU A 237 -3.13 4.90 29.04
N ARG A 238 -3.45 5.37 30.25
CA ARG A 238 -4.70 6.12 30.49
C ARG A 238 -4.68 7.48 29.80
N GLY A 239 -3.53 8.16 29.83
CA GLY A 239 -3.30 9.42 29.13
C GLY A 239 -3.53 9.29 27.62
N LEU A 240 -3.00 8.22 27.02
CA LEU A 240 -3.15 7.92 25.59
C LEU A 240 -4.62 7.86 25.17
N THR A 241 -5.45 7.15 25.94
CA THR A 241 -6.90 7.00 25.66
C THR A 241 -7.62 8.34 25.65
N LYS A 242 -7.39 9.16 26.68
CA LYS A 242 -7.98 10.51 26.77
C LYS A 242 -7.57 11.38 25.59
N LYS A 243 -6.31 11.30 25.18
CA LYS A 243 -5.79 12.09 24.05
C LYS A 243 -6.29 11.60 22.71
N ALA A 244 -6.40 10.28 22.49
CA ALA A 244 -6.97 9.70 21.28
C ALA A 244 -8.44 10.14 21.11
N SER A 245 -9.26 9.99 22.16
CA SER A 245 -10.67 10.45 22.13
C SER A 245 -10.78 11.96 21.88
N ALA A 246 -10.02 12.78 22.61
CA ALA A 246 -10.02 14.24 22.41
C ALA A 246 -9.61 14.66 20.99
N LEU A 247 -8.64 13.96 20.39
CA LEU A 247 -8.17 14.23 19.03
C LEU A 247 -9.27 13.94 17.99
N SER A 248 -9.96 12.79 18.10
CA SER A 248 -11.06 12.43 17.20
C SER A 248 -12.22 13.42 17.29
N HIS A 249 -12.62 13.80 18.51
CA HIS A 249 -13.67 14.80 18.72
C HIS A 249 -13.29 16.18 18.18
N LYS A 250 -12.00 16.57 18.23
CA LYS A 250 -11.53 17.83 17.65
C LYS A 250 -11.62 17.83 16.13
N MET A 251 -11.29 16.71 15.47
CA MET A 251 -11.29 16.62 14.01
C MET A 251 -12.68 16.74 13.41
N LYS A 252 -13.70 16.08 13.98
CA LYS A 252 -15.07 16.16 13.44
C LYS A 252 -15.67 17.57 13.39
N HIS A 253 -15.19 18.48 14.24
CA HIS A 253 -15.63 19.87 14.28
C HIS A 253 -14.64 20.86 13.62
N SER A 254 -13.49 20.38 13.13
CA SER A 254 -12.42 21.26 12.65
C SER A 254 -12.72 21.80 11.25
N PRO A 255 -12.83 23.13 11.04
CA PRO A 255 -12.96 23.71 9.71
C PRO A 255 -11.67 23.62 8.89
N LYS A 256 -10.55 23.20 9.51
CA LYS A 256 -9.22 23.07 8.90
C LYS A 256 -8.75 21.61 8.87
N ALA A 257 -9.68 20.65 8.80
CA ALA A 257 -9.33 19.24 8.69
C ALA A 257 -8.61 18.99 7.36
N ASP A 258 -7.43 18.38 7.43
CA ASP A 258 -6.61 17.99 6.27
C ASP A 258 -6.22 16.51 6.38
N ARG A 259 -5.63 15.97 5.30
CA ARG A 259 -5.25 14.55 5.23
C ARG A 259 -4.36 14.13 6.39
N THR A 260 -3.37 14.96 6.72
CA THR A 260 -2.36 14.66 7.73
C THR A 260 -2.96 14.58 9.14
N THR A 261 -3.64 15.63 9.57
CA THR A 261 -4.24 15.70 10.91
C THR A 261 -5.34 14.64 11.10
N THR A 262 -6.06 14.35 10.03
CA THR A 262 -7.12 13.34 10.02
C THR A 262 -6.57 11.92 10.05
N GLY A 263 -5.50 11.65 9.28
CA GLY A 263 -4.81 10.36 9.28
C GLY A 263 -4.25 10.03 10.66
N ILE A 264 -3.58 11.00 11.30
CA ILE A 264 -3.05 10.84 12.68
C ILE A 264 -4.19 10.51 13.67
N ALA A 265 -5.35 11.18 13.54
CA ALA A 265 -6.49 10.91 14.42
C ALA A 265 -7.08 9.50 14.18
N ALA A 266 -7.14 9.06 12.93
CA ALA A 266 -7.62 7.72 12.58
C ALA A 266 -6.65 6.63 13.07
N ASP A 267 -5.35 6.82 12.86
CA ASP A 267 -4.29 5.92 13.36
C ASP A 267 -4.33 5.79 14.87
N ALA A 268 -4.51 6.90 15.59
CA ALA A 268 -4.58 6.89 17.05
C ALA A 268 -5.75 6.05 17.58
N VAL A 269 -6.91 6.06 16.90
CA VAL A 269 -8.08 5.28 17.30
C VAL A 269 -7.91 3.80 16.95
N ILE A 270 -7.34 3.47 15.78
CA ILE A 270 -7.01 2.09 15.41
C ILE A 270 -5.97 1.51 16.38
N LEU A 271 -4.95 2.28 16.74
CA LEU A 271 -3.96 1.90 17.74
C LEU A 271 -4.64 1.60 19.10
N LEU A 272 -5.54 2.47 19.55
CA LEU A 272 -6.28 2.26 20.78
C LEU A 272 -7.09 0.95 20.73
N ALA A 273 -7.80 0.67 19.63
CA ALA A 273 -8.54 -0.58 19.46
C ALA A 273 -7.65 -1.82 19.64
N ASN A 274 -6.47 -1.81 19.00
CA ASN A 274 -5.48 -2.89 19.11
C ASN A 274 -4.92 -3.04 20.54
N ILE A 275 -4.69 -1.93 21.25
CA ILE A 275 -4.25 -1.97 22.65
C ILE A 275 -5.33 -2.61 23.52
N LEU A 276 -6.59 -2.20 23.37
CA LEU A 276 -7.70 -2.74 24.15
C LEU A 276 -7.87 -4.25 23.92
N ARG A 277 -7.72 -4.70 22.67
CA ARG A 277 -7.77 -6.14 22.34
C ARG A 277 -6.66 -6.92 23.04
N ARG A 278 -5.43 -6.41 23.05
CA ARG A 278 -4.32 -7.02 23.81
C ARG A 278 -4.60 -7.10 25.31
N LEU A 279 -5.28 -6.09 25.86
CA LEU A 279 -5.68 -6.10 27.26
C LEU A 279 -6.83 -7.06 27.56
N GLU A 280 -7.60 -7.50 26.57
CA GLU A 280 -8.60 -8.55 26.73
C GLU A 280 -7.95 -9.95 26.76
N GLU A 281 -6.87 -10.14 25.98
CA GLU A 281 -6.16 -11.43 25.87
C GLU A 281 -5.21 -11.74 27.04
N GLY A 282 -4.66 -10.71 27.70
CA GLY A 282 -3.70 -10.84 28.81
C GLY A 282 -4.33 -11.04 30.18
#